data_AF-A0AAN8PHN4-F1
#
_entry.id   AF-A0AAN8PHN4-F1
#
_cell.length_a   1.000
_cell.length_b   1.000
_cell.length_c   1.000
_cell.angle_alpha   90.00
_cell.angle_beta   90.00
_cell.angle_gamma   90.00
#
_symmetry.space_group_name_H-M   'P 1'
#
loop_
_entity.id
_entity.type
_entity.pdbx_description
1 polymer ?
#
loop_
_entity_poly.entity_id
_entity_poly.type
_entity_poly.pdbx_seq_one_letter_code
_entity_poly.pdbx_strand_id
1 'polypeptide(L)'
;MISIVNQLFVKVLPEEKVKEITEKYPKPANMNVNMPLVNKEIWSVLKTNTKTTDLKSQKIQNKVVKTSYSLAELIAFLMELKKRVRYYPDGMSKAIRMAMDSMTMLAQANRELNKKRKDTLRPDLSYPTKLLSNPPNGDVENSVFLFGEELGKKVKELIEGS
;
A
#
# COMPACT_ATOMS: atom_id res chain seq x y z
N MET A 1 24.79 7.27 -13.94
CA MET A 1 23.36 7.15 -13.54
C MET A 1 22.95 5.69 -13.25
N ILE A 2 23.20 4.73 -14.15
CA ILE A 2 22.96 3.28 -13.91
C ILE A 2 23.74 2.74 -12.69
N SER A 3 24.96 3.24 -12.45
CA SER A 3 25.80 2.87 -11.30
C SER A 3 25.15 3.16 -9.93
N ILE A 4 24.43 4.28 -9.77
CA ILE A 4 23.82 4.65 -8.48
C ILE A 4 22.60 3.79 -8.20
N VAL A 5 21.76 3.53 -9.21
CA VAL A 5 20.59 2.65 -9.07
C VAL A 5 21.04 1.24 -8.67
N ASN A 6 22.06 0.70 -9.34
CA ASN A 6 22.61 -0.61 -8.98
C ASN A 6 23.14 -0.64 -7.55
N GLN A 7 23.81 0.43 -7.09
CA GLN A 7 24.25 0.53 -5.70
C GLN A 7 23.09 0.54 -4.71
N LEU A 8 21.98 1.21 -5.02
CA LEU A 8 20.81 1.27 -4.13
C LEU A 8 20.06 -0.06 -4.01
N PHE A 9 20.05 -0.88 -5.08
CA PHE A 9 19.40 -2.20 -5.06
C PHE A 9 20.31 -3.31 -4.53
N VAL A 10 21.63 -3.20 -4.69
CA VAL A 10 22.59 -4.23 -4.27
C VAL A 10 23.08 -4.01 -2.83
N LYS A 11 23.26 -2.76 -2.39
CA LYS A 11 23.72 -2.47 -1.03
C LYS A 11 22.54 -2.44 -0.08
N VAL A 12 22.57 -3.33 0.90
CA VAL A 12 21.65 -3.27 2.04
C VAL A 12 21.92 -1.99 2.82
N LEU A 13 20.91 -1.14 2.92
CA LEU A 13 20.99 0.07 3.75
C LEU A 13 20.79 -0.31 5.23
N PRO A 14 21.50 0.36 6.16
CA PRO A 14 21.23 0.23 7.59
C PRO A 14 19.78 0.58 7.93
N GLU A 15 19.21 -0.05 8.97
CA GLU A 15 17.81 0.13 9.35
C GLU A 15 17.54 1.58 9.78
N GLU A 16 18.50 2.23 10.43
CA GLU A 16 18.45 3.63 10.84
C GLU A 16 18.27 4.55 9.64
N LYS A 17 18.99 4.28 8.54
CA LYS A 17 18.90 5.07 7.31
C LYS A 17 17.56 4.87 6.61
N VAL A 18 17.02 3.65 6.64
CA VAL A 18 15.67 3.37 6.12
C VAL A 18 14.61 4.10 6.95
N LYS A 19 14.78 4.14 8.27
CA LYS A 19 13.90 4.84 9.19
C LYS A 19 13.93 6.36 8.97
N GLU A 20 15.12 6.95 8.87
CA GLU A 20 15.32 8.37 8.56
C GLU A 20 14.57 8.77 7.27
N ILE A 21 14.75 8.00 6.18
CA ILE A 21 14.05 8.24 4.91
C ILE A 21 12.52 8.15 5.09
N THR A 22 12.06 7.19 5.90
CA THR A 22 10.62 6.94 6.14
C THR A 22 9.96 8.07 6.94
N GLU A 23 10.70 8.68 7.88
CA GLU A 23 10.23 9.78 8.71
C GLU A 23 10.29 11.12 7.99
N LYS A 24 11.25 11.28 7.07
CA LYS A 24 11.41 12.49 6.24
C LYS A 24 10.19 12.82 5.39
N TYR A 25 9.47 11.80 4.90
CA TYR A 25 8.30 11.96 4.03
C TYR A 25 7.03 11.48 4.74
N PRO A 26 6.41 12.33 5.59
CA PRO A 26 5.16 11.98 6.25
C PRO A 26 4.03 11.81 5.24
N LYS A 27 2.95 11.16 5.66
CA LYS A 27 1.75 11.00 4.83
C LYS A 27 1.16 12.39 4.51
N PRO A 28 0.95 12.76 3.24
CA PRO A 28 0.26 13.99 2.89
C PRO A 28 -1.20 13.98 3.39
N ALA A 29 -1.69 15.12 3.88
CA ALA A 29 -3.02 15.22 4.51
C ALA A 29 -4.17 14.84 3.57
N ASN A 30 -4.01 15.07 2.27
CA ASN A 30 -5.02 14.80 1.24
C ASN A 30 -4.91 13.39 0.61
N MET A 31 -4.02 12.52 1.11
CA MET A 31 -3.91 11.14 0.62
C MET A 31 -4.66 10.16 1.53
N ASN A 32 -5.41 9.24 0.91
CA ASN A 32 -6.05 8.12 1.62
C ASN A 32 -5.27 6.81 1.50
N VAL A 33 -4.05 6.86 0.95
CA VAL A 33 -3.22 5.67 0.76
C VAL A 33 -2.55 5.28 2.08
N ASN A 34 -2.91 4.13 2.62
CA ASN A 34 -2.33 3.54 3.82
C ASN A 34 -2.00 2.06 3.58
N MET A 35 -1.14 1.49 4.43
CA MET A 35 -1.01 0.04 4.51
C MET A 35 -2.23 -0.50 5.28
N PRO A 36 -3.06 -1.35 4.67
CA PRO A 36 -4.25 -1.87 5.34
C PRO A 36 -3.88 -2.88 6.44
N LEU A 37 -4.61 -2.79 7.55
CA LEU A 37 -4.52 -3.72 8.67
C LEU A 37 -5.42 -4.93 8.45
N VAL A 38 -5.05 -6.08 8.99
CA VAL A 38 -5.97 -7.22 9.03
C VAL A 38 -7.09 -6.91 10.04
N ASN A 39 -8.34 -7.15 9.65
CA ASN A 39 -9.51 -6.99 10.53
C ASN A 39 -9.30 -7.79 11.83
N LYS A 40 -9.70 -7.23 12.98
CA LYS A 40 -9.42 -7.84 14.30
C LYS A 40 -10.03 -9.24 14.43
N GLU A 41 -11.22 -9.42 13.88
CA GLU A 41 -11.99 -10.67 13.87
C GLU A 41 -11.26 -11.77 13.10
N ILE A 42 -10.64 -11.42 11.97
CA ILE A 42 -9.78 -12.34 11.24
C ILE A 42 -8.49 -12.56 12.02
N TRP A 43 -7.86 -11.48 12.49
CA TRP A 43 -6.58 -11.56 13.17
C TRP A 43 -6.62 -12.48 14.39
N SER A 44 -7.71 -12.49 15.17
CA SER A 44 -7.85 -13.35 16.35
C SER A 44 -7.81 -14.85 16.01
N VAL A 45 -8.31 -15.25 14.83
CA VAL A 45 -8.44 -16.68 14.46
C VAL A 45 -7.27 -17.23 13.64
N LEU A 46 -6.38 -16.37 13.14
CA LEU A 46 -5.21 -16.81 12.37
C LEU A 46 -4.19 -17.58 13.22
N LYS A 47 -3.56 -18.59 12.61
CA LYS A 47 -2.45 -19.32 13.23
C LYS A 47 -1.21 -18.43 13.37
N THR A 48 -0.36 -18.75 14.34
CA THR A 48 0.88 -18.00 14.62
C THR A 48 1.81 -17.90 13.40
N ASN A 49 1.95 -18.97 12.62
CA ASN A 49 2.78 -18.98 11.42
C ASN A 49 2.23 -18.06 10.32
N THR A 50 0.90 -18.05 10.15
CA THR A 50 0.20 -17.18 9.21
C THR A 50 0.33 -15.71 9.62
N LYS A 51 0.13 -15.39 10.90
CA LYS A 51 0.38 -14.03 11.46
C LYS A 51 1.80 -13.57 11.20
N THR A 52 2.79 -14.42 11.50
CA THR A 52 4.21 -14.10 11.31
C THR A 52 4.53 -13.82 9.83
N THR A 53 3.95 -14.58 8.92
CA THR A 53 4.10 -14.38 7.48
C THR A 53 3.47 -13.07 7.03
N ASP A 54 2.24 -12.77 7.49
CA ASP A 54 1.58 -11.51 7.16
C ASP A 54 2.31 -10.28 7.73
N LEU A 55 2.88 -10.35 8.93
CA LEU A 55 3.71 -9.28 9.49
C LEU A 55 4.93 -8.97 8.62
N LYS A 56 5.57 -9.99 8.02
CA LYS A 56 6.66 -9.79 7.06
C LYS A 56 6.16 -9.09 5.80
N SER A 57 5.01 -9.48 5.27
CA SER A 57 4.36 -8.81 4.14
C SER A 57 3.96 -7.37 4.46
N GLN A 58 3.44 -7.09 5.66
CA GLN A 58 3.14 -5.74 6.13
C GLN A 58 4.40 -4.85 6.16
N LYS A 59 5.54 -5.36 6.64
CA LYS A 59 6.80 -4.60 6.60
C LYS A 59 7.20 -4.19 5.19
N ILE A 60 7.02 -5.08 4.21
CA ILE A 60 7.29 -4.79 2.79
C ILE A 60 6.29 -3.76 2.26
N GLN A 61 5.00 -3.97 2.51
CA GLN A 61 3.94 -3.09 2.06
C GLN A 61 4.04 -1.68 2.65
N ASN A 62 4.45 -1.56 3.92
CA ASN A 62 4.71 -0.27 4.55
C ASN A 62 5.77 0.52 3.77
N LYS A 63 6.86 -0.12 3.30
CA LYS A 63 7.85 0.55 2.45
C LYS A 63 7.24 1.01 1.12
N VAL A 64 6.42 0.19 0.47
CA VAL A 64 5.72 0.56 -0.78
C VAL A 64 4.84 1.80 -0.56
N VAL A 65 4.05 1.81 0.50
CA VAL A 65 3.18 2.94 0.85
C VAL A 65 4.00 4.19 1.20
N LYS A 66 5.07 4.05 1.97
CA LYS A 66 5.94 5.18 2.33
C LYS A 66 6.66 5.79 1.12
N THR A 67 7.10 4.98 0.16
CA THR A 67 7.62 5.48 -1.11
C THR A 67 6.58 6.30 -1.86
N SER A 68 5.30 5.89 -1.84
CA SER A 68 4.23 6.66 -2.48
C SER A 68 4.09 8.09 -1.91
N TYR A 69 4.38 8.31 -0.63
CA TYR A 69 4.33 9.65 -0.03
C TYR A 69 5.41 10.57 -0.60
N SER A 70 6.67 10.10 -0.62
CA SER A 70 7.77 10.86 -1.23
C SER A 70 7.54 11.16 -2.72
N LEU A 71 6.93 10.21 -3.43
CA LEU A 71 6.65 10.37 -4.86
C LEU A 71 5.50 11.33 -5.11
N ALA A 72 4.46 11.32 -4.26
CA ALA A 72 3.38 12.29 -4.30
C ALA A 72 3.89 13.71 -4.06
N GLU A 73 4.80 13.89 -3.10
CA GLU A 73 5.45 15.18 -2.85
C GLU A 73 6.27 15.65 -4.05
N LEU A 74 7.04 14.74 -4.67
CA LEU A 74 7.77 15.05 -5.91
C LEU A 74 6.83 15.47 -7.06
N ILE A 75 5.74 14.75 -7.26
CA ILE A 75 4.75 15.08 -8.30
C ILE A 75 4.14 16.46 -8.02
N ALA A 76 3.72 16.73 -6.78
CA ALA A 76 3.14 18.01 -6.39
C ALA A 76 4.14 19.15 -6.58
N PHE A 77 5.39 18.96 -6.19
CA PHE A 77 6.48 19.92 -6.38
C PHE A 77 6.71 20.23 -7.87
N LEU A 78 6.81 19.21 -8.73
CA LEU A 78 6.99 19.39 -10.17
C LEU A 78 5.79 20.08 -10.83
N MET A 79 4.57 19.76 -10.40
CA MET A 79 3.35 20.41 -10.88
C MET A 79 3.27 21.88 -10.46
N GLU A 80 3.73 22.21 -9.26
CA GLU A 80 3.76 23.60 -8.77
C GLU A 80 4.82 24.41 -9.50
N LEU A 81 6.02 23.86 -9.71
CA LEU A 81 7.06 24.50 -10.52
C LEU A 81 6.56 24.80 -11.94
N LYS A 82 5.83 23.87 -12.55
CA LYS A 82 5.21 24.05 -13.86
C LYS A 82 4.29 25.27 -13.93
N LYS A 83 3.54 25.57 -12.87
CA LYS A 83 2.62 26.72 -12.82
C LYS A 83 3.34 28.06 -12.69
N ARG A 84 4.54 28.07 -12.09
CA ARG A 84 5.28 29.30 -11.77
C ARG A 84 6.19 29.80 -12.89
N VAL A 85 6.56 28.92 -13.82
CA VAL A 85 7.46 29.28 -14.94
C VAL A 85 6.69 29.86 -16.12
N ARG A 86 7.16 31.01 -16.63
CA ARG A 86 6.56 31.69 -17.81
C ARG A 86 6.81 30.92 -19.11
N TYR A 87 7.93 30.21 -19.18
CA TYR A 87 8.30 29.29 -20.26
C TYR A 87 8.58 27.90 -19.68
N TYR A 88 7.98 26.90 -20.30
CA TYR A 88 8.04 25.54 -19.82
C TYR A 88 9.26 24.81 -20.40
N PRO A 89 10.19 24.29 -19.56
CA PRO A 89 11.27 23.47 -20.08
C PRO A 89 10.72 22.19 -20.69
N ASP A 90 11.15 21.84 -21.91
CA ASP A 90 10.67 20.66 -22.66
C ASP A 90 10.71 19.34 -21.84
N GLY A 91 11.64 19.24 -20.88
CA GLY A 91 11.79 18.07 -20.01
C GLY A 91 10.78 17.95 -18.87
N MET A 92 10.10 19.02 -18.47
CA MET A 92 9.29 19.02 -17.24
C MET A 92 8.03 18.15 -17.38
N SER A 93 7.41 18.09 -18.58
CA SER A 93 6.21 17.25 -18.80
C SER A 93 6.57 15.78 -18.79
N LYS A 94 7.74 15.47 -19.35
CA LYS A 94 8.30 14.13 -19.34
C LYS A 94 8.62 13.69 -17.91
N ALA A 95 9.22 14.56 -17.09
CA ALA A 95 9.52 14.27 -15.68
C ALA A 95 8.25 13.99 -14.86
N ILE A 96 7.22 14.84 -14.98
CA ILE A 96 5.93 14.61 -14.29
C ILE A 96 5.32 13.28 -14.72
N ARG A 97 5.31 12.97 -16.03
CA ARG A 97 4.78 11.70 -16.53
C ARG A 97 5.56 10.50 -15.98
N MET A 98 6.88 10.54 -15.98
CA MET A 98 7.71 9.46 -15.41
C MET A 98 7.43 9.23 -13.91
N ALA A 99 7.21 10.31 -13.14
CA ALA A 99 6.83 10.21 -11.74
C ALA A 99 5.42 9.60 -11.56
N MET A 100 4.46 9.99 -12.39
CA MET A 100 3.10 9.42 -12.42
C MET A 100 3.09 7.94 -12.83
N ASP A 101 3.90 7.55 -13.81
CA ASP A 101 4.05 6.15 -14.24
C ASP A 101 4.64 5.30 -13.10
N SER A 102 5.64 5.83 -12.40
CA SER A 102 6.23 5.19 -11.20
C SER A 102 5.21 5.03 -10.07
N MET A 103 4.36 6.04 -9.85
CA MET A 103 3.26 5.98 -8.87
C MET A 103 2.24 4.91 -9.25
N THR A 104 1.92 4.81 -10.54
CA THR A 104 0.99 3.81 -11.07
C THR A 104 1.51 2.40 -10.83
N MET A 105 2.80 2.16 -11.08
CA MET A 105 3.44 0.87 -10.79
C MET A 105 3.43 0.53 -9.30
N LEU A 106 3.70 1.50 -8.41
CA LEU A 106 3.59 1.29 -6.96
C LEU A 106 2.16 0.96 -6.54
N ALA A 107 1.16 1.63 -7.12
CA ALA A 107 -0.24 1.35 -6.85
C ALA A 107 -0.64 -0.07 -7.29
N GLN A 108 -0.17 -0.53 -8.45
CA GLN A 108 -0.38 -1.91 -8.90
C GLN A 108 0.31 -2.93 -7.97
N ALA A 109 1.57 -2.72 -7.63
CA ALA A 109 2.29 -3.58 -6.69
C ALA A 109 1.59 -3.67 -5.32
N ASN A 110 1.06 -2.55 -4.82
CA ASN A 110 0.30 -2.53 -3.57
C ASN A 110 -1.02 -3.32 -3.67
N ARG A 111 -1.73 -3.27 -4.81
CA ARG A 111 -2.93 -4.08 -5.05
C ARG A 111 -2.61 -5.57 -5.10
N GLU A 112 -1.52 -5.96 -5.77
CA GLU A 112 -1.06 -7.35 -5.83
C GLU A 112 -0.62 -7.86 -4.45
N LEU A 113 0.09 -7.05 -3.67
CA LEU A 113 0.43 -7.37 -2.28
C LEU A 113 -0.82 -7.60 -1.43
N ASN A 114 -1.83 -6.74 -1.54
CA ASN A 114 -3.11 -6.92 -0.85
C ASN A 114 -3.76 -8.25 -1.23
N LYS A 115 -3.83 -8.57 -2.53
CA LYS A 115 -4.37 -9.86 -3.01
C LYS A 115 -3.58 -11.03 -2.44
N LYS A 116 -2.25 -10.98 -2.52
CA LYS A 116 -1.37 -12.03 -2.00
C LYS A 116 -1.54 -12.24 -0.50
N ARG A 117 -1.63 -11.15 0.28
CA ARG A 117 -1.92 -11.20 1.72
C ARG A 117 -3.25 -11.91 1.98
N LYS A 118 -4.34 -11.49 1.31
CA LYS A 118 -5.65 -12.15 1.42
C LYS A 118 -5.59 -13.64 1.12
N ASP A 119 -4.91 -14.03 0.04
CA ASP A 119 -4.75 -15.43 -0.36
C ASP A 119 -3.98 -16.25 0.68
N THR A 120 -2.95 -15.67 1.31
CA THR A 120 -2.19 -16.31 2.38
C THR A 120 -2.99 -16.46 3.67
N LEU A 121 -3.89 -15.53 3.97
CA LEU A 121 -4.74 -15.59 5.16
C LEU A 121 -5.91 -16.58 5.00
N ARG A 122 -6.42 -16.75 3.77
CA ARG A 122 -7.64 -17.53 3.46
C ARG A 122 -7.69 -18.96 4.03
N PRO A 123 -6.61 -19.77 4.04
CA PRO A 123 -6.66 -21.13 4.53
C PRO A 123 -7.05 -21.26 6.01
N ASP A 124 -6.78 -20.24 6.83
CA ASP A 124 -7.06 -20.24 8.27
C ASP A 124 -8.49 -19.77 8.60
N LEU A 125 -9.27 -19.33 7.61
CA LEU A 125 -10.60 -18.75 7.82
C LEU A 125 -11.72 -19.80 7.74
N SER A 126 -12.81 -19.57 8.48
CA SER A 126 -14.06 -20.33 8.35
C SER A 126 -14.77 -20.05 7.03
N TYR A 127 -15.67 -20.94 6.60
CA TYR A 127 -16.38 -20.81 5.31
C TYR A 127 -17.13 -19.46 5.14
N PRO A 128 -17.93 -18.98 6.13
CA PRO A 128 -18.57 -17.67 6.01
C PRO A 128 -17.57 -16.51 5.84
N THR A 129 -16.45 -16.57 6.55
CA THR A 129 -15.38 -15.56 6.47
C THR A 129 -14.64 -15.63 5.12
N LYS A 130 -14.52 -16.83 4.52
CA LYS A 130 -13.93 -17.02 3.18
C LYS A 130 -14.77 -16.34 2.10
N LEU A 131 -16.10 -16.39 2.19
CA LEU A 131 -16.99 -15.72 1.24
C LEU A 131 -16.79 -14.20 1.24
N LEU A 132 -16.53 -13.62 2.42
CA LEU A 132 -16.28 -12.19 2.59
C LEU A 132 -14.83 -11.78 2.34
N SER A 133 -13.92 -12.73 2.14
CA SER A 133 -12.49 -12.45 1.91
C SER A 133 -12.20 -11.77 0.56
N ASN A 134 -13.18 -11.78 -0.36
CA ASN A 134 -13.18 -11.10 -1.65
C ASN A 134 -14.42 -10.20 -1.78
N PRO A 135 -14.49 -9.07 -1.06
CA PRO A 135 -15.63 -8.18 -1.18
C PRO A 135 -15.69 -7.57 -2.60
N PRO A 136 -16.89 -7.16 -3.08
CA PRO A 136 -17.06 -6.50 -4.36
C PRO A 136 -16.13 -5.28 -4.52
N ASN A 137 -15.77 -4.96 -5.75
CA ASN A 137 -14.96 -3.78 -6.05
C ASN A 137 -15.65 -2.52 -5.47
N GLY A 138 -14.96 -1.80 -4.58
CA GLY A 138 -15.45 -0.58 -3.92
C GLY A 138 -15.46 -0.65 -2.39
N ASP A 139 -15.76 -1.81 -1.80
CA ASP A 139 -15.86 -2.00 -0.33
C ASP A 139 -14.52 -1.84 0.42
N VAL A 140 -13.40 -1.92 -0.32
CA VAL A 140 -12.03 -1.76 0.20
C VAL A 140 -11.45 -0.39 -0.19
N GLU A 141 -12.16 0.38 -1.01
CA GLU A 141 -11.69 1.67 -1.47
C GLU A 141 -11.71 2.67 -0.30
N ASN A 142 -10.54 3.17 0.07
CA ASN A 142 -10.30 4.02 1.25
C ASN A 142 -10.44 3.35 2.63
N SER A 143 -10.68 2.03 2.71
CA SER A 143 -10.69 1.36 4.03
C SER A 143 -9.29 1.26 4.62
N VAL A 144 -9.20 1.37 5.95
CA VAL A 144 -7.97 1.10 6.70
C VAL A 144 -7.74 -0.40 6.92
N PHE A 145 -8.72 -1.23 6.58
CA PHE A 145 -8.68 -2.68 6.75
C PHE A 145 -8.57 -3.43 5.42
N LEU A 146 -7.87 -4.56 5.46
CA LEU A 146 -7.55 -5.38 4.29
C LEU A 146 -8.80 -5.98 3.65
N PHE A 147 -9.80 -6.34 4.47
CA PHE A 147 -11.05 -6.94 4.01
C PHE A 147 -12.23 -5.95 4.02
N GLY A 148 -11.95 -4.65 4.13
CA GLY A 148 -12.97 -3.60 4.21
C GLY A 148 -13.53 -3.43 5.63
N GLU A 149 -14.47 -2.49 5.76
CA GLU A 149 -15.15 -2.16 7.01
C GLU A 149 -16.27 -3.17 7.33
N GLU A 150 -16.71 -3.15 8.59
CA GLU A 150 -17.89 -3.89 9.09
C GLU A 150 -17.85 -5.42 8.87
N LEU A 151 -16.67 -6.03 8.74
CA LEU A 151 -16.54 -7.47 8.47
C LEU A 151 -17.32 -8.33 9.47
N GLY A 152 -17.24 -8.04 10.78
CA GLY A 152 -17.95 -8.80 11.80
C GLY A 152 -19.48 -8.75 11.65
N LYS A 153 -20.04 -7.62 11.23
CA LYS A 153 -21.47 -7.47 10.93
C LYS A 153 -21.85 -8.29 9.70
N LYS A 154 -21.08 -8.16 8.62
CA LYS A 154 -21.28 -8.95 7.39
C LYS A 154 -21.21 -10.47 7.63
N VAL A 155 -20.30 -10.92 8.49
CA VAL A 155 -20.19 -12.35 8.87
C VAL A 155 -21.45 -12.81 9.62
N LYS A 156 -21.95 -12.01 10.58
CA LYS A 156 -23.17 -12.34 11.33
C LYS A 156 -24.40 -12.41 10.43
N GLU A 157 -24.60 -11.40 9.58
CA GLU A 157 -25.72 -11.35 8.63
C GLU A 157 -25.73 -12.57 7.70
N LEU A 158 -24.55 -13.03 7.24
CA LEU A 158 -24.47 -14.26 6.44
C LEU A 158 -24.84 -15.53 7.22
N ILE A 159 -24.45 -15.62 8.49
CA ILE A 159 -24.74 -16.78 9.34
C ILE A 159 -26.21 -16.82 9.74
N GLU A 160 -26.80 -15.67 10.06
CA GLU A 160 -28.21 -15.54 10.49
C GLU A 160 -29.20 -15.61 9.31
N GLY A 161 -28.77 -15.28 8.10
CA GLY A 161 -29.58 -15.37 6.87
C GLY A 161 -29.47 -16.67 6.08
N SER A 162 -28.71 -17.66 6.57
CA SER A 162 -28.54 -19.01 5.97
C SER A 162 -29.35 -20.06 6.73
#